data_AF-A0AAV9F6J5-F1
#
_entry.id   AF-A0AAV9F6J5-F1
#
_cell.length_a   1.000
_cell.length_b   1.000
_cell.length_c   1.000
_cell.angle_alpha   90.00
_cell.angle_beta   90.00
_cell.angle_gamma   90.00
#
_symmetry.space_group_name_H-M   'P 1'
#
loop_
_entity.id
_entity.type
_entity.pdbx_description
1 polymer ?
#
loop_
_entity_poly.entity_id
_entity_poly.type
_entity_poly.pdbx_seq_one_letter_code
_entity_poly.pdbx_strand_id
1 'polypeptide(L)'
;MKSKYRLKPDLEHYACLVDLLGRAGQFNEAMEFIRTMPMEADAGVWGALLGGCRMHSNAWLGEVALDRLASLEPLNSANYVALSSIYMQVGRWSDARRTRSGERGRGLVRVPGCSWVNVESAVHGFGVVHSCHQTETSD
;
A
#
# COMPACT_ATOMS: atom_id res chain seq x y z
N MET A 1 -14.46 -17.81 -10.85
CA MET A 1 -15.77 -17.40 -10.27
C MET A 1 -16.79 -17.01 -11.34
N LYS A 2 -17.34 -17.94 -12.13
CA LYS A 2 -18.45 -17.63 -13.06
C LYS A 2 -19.69 -18.52 -12.92
N SER A 3 -19.65 -19.58 -12.13
CA SER A 3 -20.59 -20.70 -12.37
C SER A 3 -21.67 -20.94 -11.31
N LYS A 4 -21.71 -20.21 -10.18
CA LYS A 4 -22.74 -20.49 -9.14
C LYS A 4 -23.74 -19.37 -8.85
N TYR A 5 -23.37 -18.10 -9.09
CA TYR A 5 -24.21 -16.95 -8.70
C TYR A 5 -24.52 -15.96 -9.83
N ARG A 6 -24.15 -16.25 -11.09
CA ARG A 6 -24.32 -15.33 -12.25
C ARG A 6 -23.76 -13.91 -12.06
N LEU A 7 -22.92 -13.67 -11.05
CA LEU A 7 -22.21 -12.43 -10.87
C LEU A 7 -21.00 -12.42 -11.81
N LYS A 8 -20.88 -11.39 -12.65
CA LYS A 8 -19.65 -11.12 -13.40
C LYS A 8 -18.69 -10.46 -12.40
N PRO A 9 -17.54 -11.08 -12.08
CA PRO A 9 -16.59 -10.45 -11.17
C PRO A 9 -16.14 -9.12 -11.76
N ASP A 10 -16.27 -8.05 -10.98
CA ASP A 10 -15.67 -6.75 -11.25
C ASP A 10 -14.24 -6.69 -10.67
N LEU A 11 -13.55 -5.58 -10.93
CA LEU A 11 -12.19 -5.35 -10.47
C LEU A 11 -12.05 -5.42 -8.93
N GLU A 12 -13.08 -5.03 -8.18
CA GLU A 12 -13.06 -5.10 -6.71
C GLU A 12 -13.00 -6.55 -6.22
N HIS A 13 -13.72 -7.47 -6.87
CA HIS A 13 -13.64 -8.90 -6.55
C HIS A 13 -12.26 -9.49 -6.84
N TYR A 14 -11.61 -9.05 -7.94
CA TYR A 14 -10.24 -9.48 -8.24
C TYR A 14 -9.24 -8.92 -7.22
N ALA A 15 -9.36 -7.64 -6.85
CA ALA A 15 -8.52 -7.03 -5.83
C ALA A 15 -8.66 -7.73 -4.48
N CYS A 16 -9.87 -8.11 -4.07
CA CYS A 16 -10.11 -8.90 -2.87
C CYS A 16 -9.38 -10.25 -2.89
N LEU A 17 -9.39 -10.95 -4.04
CA LEU A 17 -8.70 -12.24 -4.17
C LEU A 17 -7.18 -12.08 -4.11
N VAL A 18 -6.65 -11.03 -4.74
CA VAL A 18 -5.21 -10.72 -4.67
C VAL A 18 -4.79 -10.30 -3.26
N ASP A 19 -5.59 -9.51 -2.55
CA ASP A 19 -5.35 -9.16 -1.14
C ASP A 19 -5.31 -10.42 -0.27
N LEU A 20 -6.26 -11.35 -0.46
CA LEU A 20 -6.31 -12.61 0.28
C LEU A 20 -5.04 -13.46 0.03
N LEU A 21 -4.69 -13.68 -1.24
CA LEU A 21 -3.49 -14.46 -1.61
C LEU A 21 -2.21 -13.79 -1.12
N GLY A 22 -2.11 -12.46 -1.27
CA GLY A 22 -0.96 -11.68 -0.82
C GLY A 22 -0.78 -11.73 0.69
N ARG A 23 -1.86 -11.64 1.47
CA ARG A 23 -1.83 -11.80 2.94
C ARG A 23 -1.44 -13.21 3.35
N ALA A 24 -1.85 -14.23 2.60
CA ALA A 24 -1.45 -15.61 2.81
C ALA A 24 0.01 -15.91 2.38
N GLY A 25 0.71 -14.95 1.76
CA GLY A 25 2.07 -15.14 1.24
C GLY A 25 2.12 -15.98 -0.06
N GLN A 26 0.96 -16.28 -0.66
CA GLN A 26 0.81 -17.06 -1.88
C GLN A 26 1.02 -16.18 -3.12
N PHE A 27 2.23 -15.65 -3.26
CA PHE A 27 2.54 -14.64 -4.26
C PHE A 27 2.60 -15.18 -5.69
N ASN A 28 3.01 -16.44 -5.87
CA ASN A 28 3.03 -17.07 -7.18
C ASN A 28 1.60 -17.20 -7.72
N GLU A 29 0.69 -17.65 -6.86
CA GLU A 29 -0.74 -17.76 -7.13
C GLU A 29 -1.37 -16.40 -7.36
N ALA A 30 -1.02 -15.39 -6.56
CA ALA A 30 -1.50 -14.02 -6.74
C ALA A 30 -1.08 -13.45 -8.12
N MET A 31 0.18 -13.63 -8.51
CA MET A 31 0.70 -13.12 -9.78
C MET A 31 0.11 -13.88 -10.98
N GLU A 32 -0.03 -15.20 -10.87
CA GLU A 32 -0.68 -16.00 -11.91
C GLU A 32 -2.16 -15.60 -12.05
N PHE A 33 -2.85 -15.39 -10.92
CA PHE A 33 -4.22 -14.91 -10.93
C PHE A 33 -4.36 -13.57 -11.65
N ILE A 34 -3.49 -12.59 -11.35
CA ILE A 34 -3.45 -11.29 -12.05
C ILE A 34 -3.25 -11.49 -13.56
N ARG A 35 -2.35 -12.38 -13.99
CA ARG A 35 -2.09 -12.66 -15.42
C ARG A 35 -3.28 -13.29 -16.13
N THR A 36 -4.07 -14.10 -15.44
CA THR A 36 -5.24 -14.78 -15.99
C THR A 36 -6.51 -13.92 -15.97
N MET A 37 -6.44 -12.68 -15.45
CA MET A 37 -7.57 -11.76 -15.45
C MET A 37 -8.02 -11.46 -16.89
N PRO A 38 -9.34 -11.42 -17.15
CA PRO A 38 -9.86 -11.14 -18.50
C PRO A 38 -9.80 -9.65 -18.87
N MET A 39 -9.24 -8.81 -18.01
CA MET A 39 -9.00 -7.38 -18.20
C MET A 39 -7.68 -6.99 -17.55
N GLU A 40 -7.17 -5.81 -17.91
CA GLU A 40 -5.99 -5.25 -17.26
C GLU A 40 -6.26 -4.95 -15.78
N ALA A 41 -5.29 -5.28 -14.93
CA ALA A 41 -5.35 -5.04 -13.50
C ALA A 41 -5.16 -3.54 -13.20
N ASP A 42 -6.05 -3.00 -12.38
CA ASP A 42 -6.07 -1.60 -11.99
C ASP A 42 -5.24 -1.33 -10.72
N ALA A 43 -5.28 -0.07 -10.25
CA ALA A 43 -4.53 0.33 -9.07
C ALA A 43 -4.96 -0.40 -7.80
N GLY A 44 -6.23 -0.81 -7.70
CA GLY A 44 -6.74 -1.59 -6.57
C GLY A 44 -6.06 -2.97 -6.49
N VAL A 45 -5.96 -3.67 -7.62
CA VAL A 45 -5.32 -4.98 -7.70
C VAL A 45 -3.82 -4.91 -7.39
N TRP A 46 -3.10 -3.96 -8.00
CA TRP A 46 -1.66 -3.81 -7.73
C TRP A 46 -1.38 -3.29 -6.31
N GLY A 47 -2.26 -2.44 -5.77
CA GLY A 47 -2.20 -1.95 -4.40
C GLY A 47 -2.39 -3.08 -3.38
N ALA A 48 -3.32 -4.00 -3.64
CA ALA A 48 -3.52 -5.21 -2.84
C ALA A 48 -2.26 -6.09 -2.82
N LEU A 49 -1.64 -6.32 -3.99
CA LEU A 49 -0.38 -7.07 -4.08
C LEU A 49 0.75 -6.38 -3.29
N LEU A 50 0.90 -5.06 -3.43
CA LEU A 50 1.90 -4.28 -2.69
C LEU A 50 1.67 -4.35 -1.17
N GLY A 51 0.41 -4.33 -0.73
CA GLY A 51 0.02 -4.53 0.66
C GLY A 51 0.48 -5.89 1.21
N GLY A 52 0.25 -6.97 0.47
CA GLY A 52 0.77 -8.30 0.81
C GLY A 52 2.30 -8.34 0.85
N CYS A 53 2.96 -7.74 -0.14
CA CYS A 53 4.43 -7.63 -0.17
C CYS A 53 4.97 -6.90 1.07
N ARG A 54 4.27 -5.86 1.54
CA ARG A 54 4.62 -5.14 2.77
C ARG A 54 4.56 -6.01 4.01
N MET A 55 3.58 -6.91 4.10
CA MET A 55 3.44 -7.82 5.24
C MET A 55 4.52 -8.89 5.28
N HIS A 56 4.90 -9.42 4.11
CA HIS A 56 5.89 -10.50 4.00
C HIS A 56 7.29 -10.02 3.63
N SER A 57 7.54 -8.71 3.67
CA SER A 57 8.83 -8.09 3.31
C SER A 57 9.34 -8.50 1.92
N ASN A 58 8.44 -8.73 0.96
CA ASN A 58 8.80 -9.14 -0.39
C ASN A 58 9.18 -7.91 -1.24
N ALA A 59 10.45 -7.53 -1.18
CA ALA A 59 10.96 -6.35 -1.90
C ALA A 59 10.85 -6.48 -3.42
N TRP A 60 11.13 -7.66 -3.97
CA TRP A 60 11.14 -7.86 -5.43
C TRP A 60 9.74 -7.70 -6.02
N LEU A 61 8.71 -8.33 -5.45
CA LEU A 61 7.34 -8.12 -5.93
C LEU A 61 6.80 -6.74 -5.56
N GLY A 62 7.25 -6.15 -4.45
CA GLY A 62 6.93 -4.77 -4.09
C GLY A 62 7.38 -3.77 -5.16
N GLU A 63 8.58 -3.95 -5.73
CA GLU A 63 9.09 -3.13 -6.84
C GLU A 63 8.22 -3.31 -8.09
N VAL A 64 7.90 -4.55 -8.47
CA VAL A 64 7.03 -4.85 -9.63
C VAL A 64 5.65 -4.20 -9.48
N ALA A 65 5.04 -4.31 -8.29
CA ALA A 65 3.74 -3.70 -8.01
C ALA A 65 3.83 -2.17 -8.07
N LEU A 66 4.89 -1.57 -7.52
CA LEU A 66 5.08 -0.12 -7.58
C LEU A 66 5.25 0.38 -9.01
N ASP A 67 5.99 -0.30 -9.88
CA ASP A 67 6.19 0.13 -11.26
C ASP A 67 4.85 0.22 -12.03
N ARG A 68 3.96 -0.74 -11.78
CA ARG A 68 2.59 -0.73 -12.33
C ARG A 68 1.76 0.41 -11.74
N LEU A 69 1.81 0.57 -10.42
CA LEU A 69 1.12 1.67 -9.72
C LEU A 69 1.64 3.05 -10.13
N ALA A 70 2.92 3.21 -10.44
CA ALA A 70 3.48 4.47 -10.89
C ALA A 70 2.96 4.89 -12.27
N SER A 71 2.55 3.92 -13.10
CA SER A 71 1.93 4.18 -14.40
C SER A 71 0.43 4.53 -14.27
N LEU A 72 -0.25 3.96 -13.26
CA LEU A 72 -1.68 4.16 -13.02
C LEU A 72 -1.98 5.38 -12.14
N GLU A 73 -1.18 5.57 -11.08
CA GLU A 73 -1.34 6.58 -10.05
C GLU A 73 0.01 7.23 -9.68
N PRO A 74 0.64 7.98 -10.61
CA PRO A 74 1.97 8.56 -10.41
C PRO A 74 2.05 9.50 -9.20
N LEU A 75 0.92 10.09 -8.80
CA LEU A 75 0.80 11.06 -7.72
C LEU A 75 0.38 10.43 -6.37
N ASN A 76 0.26 9.11 -6.28
CA ASN A 76 -0.09 8.45 -5.03
C ASN A 76 1.16 8.14 -4.20
N SER A 77 1.50 9.03 -3.26
CA SER A 77 2.63 8.86 -2.35
C SER A 77 2.52 7.61 -1.46
N ALA A 78 1.32 7.11 -1.18
CA ALA A 78 1.14 5.96 -0.29
C ALA A 78 1.85 4.70 -0.84
N ASN A 79 1.89 4.54 -2.17
CA ASN A 79 2.56 3.42 -2.83
C ASN A 79 4.07 3.46 -2.61
N TYR A 80 4.68 4.65 -2.70
CA TYR A 80 6.11 4.86 -2.45
C TYR A 80 6.47 4.70 -0.97
N VAL A 81 5.61 5.17 -0.06
CA VAL A 81 5.76 4.95 1.38
C VAL A 81 5.71 3.44 1.70
N ALA A 82 4.80 2.70 1.08
CA ALA A 82 4.70 1.24 1.26
C ALA A 82 5.97 0.52 0.80
N LEU A 83 6.52 0.86 -0.38
CA LEU A 83 7.78 0.27 -0.84
C LEU A 83 8.96 0.67 0.06
N SER A 84 9.03 1.94 0.49
CA SER A 84 10.04 2.39 1.45
C SER A 84 9.99 1.58 2.75
N SER A 85 8.80 1.24 3.23
CA SER A 85 8.61 0.38 4.40
C SER A 85 9.09 -1.04 4.17
N ILE A 86 8.86 -1.62 2.98
CA ILE A 86 9.40 -2.94 2.61
C ILE A 86 10.93 -2.93 2.65
N TYR A 87 11.56 -1.93 2.01
CA TYR A 87 13.02 -1.80 2.00
C TYR A 87 13.62 -1.68 3.41
N MET A 88 12.94 -0.97 4.31
CA MET A 88 13.35 -0.91 5.71
C MET A 88 13.34 -2.30 6.36
N GLN A 89 12.29 -3.10 6.15
CA GLN A 89 12.18 -4.43 6.76
C GLN A 89 13.28 -5.40 6.30
N VAL A 90 13.73 -5.29 5.04
CA VAL A 90 14.80 -6.14 4.49
C VAL A 90 16.21 -5.55 4.61
N GLY A 91 16.39 -4.46 5.36
CA GLY A 91 17.71 -3.83 5.57
C GLY A 91 18.25 -3.01 4.40
N ARG A 92 17.44 -2.75 3.37
CA ARG A 92 17.79 -1.92 2.19
C ARG A 92 17.57 -0.43 2.48
N TRP A 93 18.19 0.08 3.54
CA TRP A 93 17.97 1.44 4.07
C TRP A 93 18.26 2.56 3.05
N SER A 94 19.29 2.37 2.23
CA SER A 94 19.65 3.29 1.15
C SER A 94 18.52 3.43 0.14
N ASP A 95 17.84 2.33 -0.18
CA ASP A 95 16.73 2.30 -1.14
C ASP A 95 15.50 2.96 -0.54
N ALA A 96 15.19 2.65 0.72
CA ALA A 96 14.14 3.33 1.47
C ALA A 96 14.33 4.86 1.47
N ARG A 97 15.57 5.34 1.65
CA ARG A 97 15.88 6.78 1.62
C ARG A 97 15.69 7.37 0.21
N ARG A 98 16.14 6.67 -0.83
CA ARG A 98 15.99 7.11 -2.23
C ARG A 98 14.52 7.23 -2.64
N THR A 99 13.69 6.25 -2.28
CA THR A 99 12.25 6.29 -2.56
C THR A 99 11.61 7.54 -1.93
N ARG A 100 11.98 7.88 -0.69
CA ARG A 100 11.46 9.08 0.01
C ARG A 100 11.97 10.41 -0.57
N SER A 101 13.22 10.45 -1.02
CA SER A 101 13.77 11.65 -1.68
C SER A 101 13.16 11.86 -3.06
N GLY A 102 12.85 10.77 -3.78
CA GLY A 102 12.15 10.80 -5.06
C GLY A 102 10.73 11.39 -4.95
N GLU A 103 10.02 11.13 -3.85
CA GLU A 103 8.71 11.74 -3.57
C GLU A 103 8.80 13.27 -3.55
N ARG A 104 9.80 13.83 -2.85
CA ARG A 104 10.01 15.29 -2.76
C ARG A 104 10.32 15.92 -4.12
N GLY A 105 11.10 15.23 -4.96
CA GLY A 105 11.42 15.71 -6.32
C GLY A 105 10.23 15.66 -7.29
N ARG A 106 9.22 14.82 -7.03
CA ARG A 106 8.00 14.70 -7.84
C ARG A 106 6.84 15.57 -7.34
N GLY A 107 7.06 16.42 -6.33
CA GLY A 107 6.01 17.25 -5.73
C GLY A 107 5.00 16.48 -4.87
N LEU A 108 5.30 15.23 -4.52
CA LEU A 108 4.48 14.38 -3.65
C LEU A 108 4.65 14.85 -2.20
N VAL A 109 3.83 15.83 -1.80
CA VAL A 109 3.78 16.31 -0.41
C VAL A 109 3.06 15.27 0.45
N ARG A 110 3.72 14.79 1.50
CA ARG A 110 3.05 13.98 2.53
C ARG A 110 2.06 14.86 3.26
N VAL A 111 0.77 14.55 3.14
CA VAL A 111 -0.23 15.03 4.11
C VAL A 111 0.02 14.22 5.39
N PRO A 112 0.41 14.84 6.52
CA PRO A 112 0.52 14.14 7.80
C PRO A 112 -0.83 13.50 8.12
N GLY A 113 -0.81 12.27 8.66
CA GLY A 113 -2.01 11.43 8.81
C GLY A 113 -3.21 12.17 9.40
N CYS A 114 -4.25 12.35 8.59
CA CYS A 114 -5.57 12.74 9.06
C CYS A 114 -6.47 11.51 8.93
N SER A 115 -6.98 10.99 10.05
CA SER A 115 -8.12 10.08 10.00
C SER A 115 -9.35 10.90 9.65
N TRP A 116 -9.84 10.77 8.41
CA TRP A 116 -11.11 11.36 7.99
C TRP A 116 -12.23 10.42 8.43
N VAL A 117 -12.97 10.82 9.46
CA VAL A 117 -14.26 10.22 9.78
C VAL A 117 -15.33 11.11 9.17
N ASN A 118 -16.00 10.58 8.15
CA ASN A 118 -17.13 11.25 7.51
C ASN A 118 -18.36 11.02 8.40
N VAL A 119 -18.60 11.92 9.34
CA VAL A 119 -19.88 12.01 10.06
C VAL A 119 -20.36 13.44 9.90
N GLU A 120 -21.61 13.56 9.49
CA GLU A 120 -22.31 14.76 9.07
C GLU A 120 -21.96 16.04 9.86
N SER A 121 -21.63 17.11 9.11
CA SER A 121 -21.75 18.52 9.50
C SER A 121 -21.33 18.93 10.92
N ALA A 122 -20.04 18.83 11.25
CA ALA A 122 -19.29 19.86 11.97
C ALA A 122 -17.82 19.43 12.14
N VAL A 123 -16.91 20.11 11.43
CA VAL A 123 -15.46 19.86 11.55
C VAL A 123 -14.97 20.45 12.88
N HIS A 124 -14.74 19.59 13.87
CA HIS A 124 -13.95 19.93 15.06
C HIS A 124 -12.57 19.26 14.91
N GLY A 125 -11.54 20.05 14.65
CA GLY A 125 -10.17 19.57 14.53
C GLY A 125 -9.57 19.27 15.90
N PHE A 126 -9.19 18.01 16.14
CA PHE A 126 -8.38 17.64 17.30
C PHE A 126 -6.99 17.21 16.83
N GLY A 127 -5.98 17.94 17.29
CA GLY A 127 -4.57 17.60 17.07
C GLY A 127 -4.03 16.80 18.25
N VAL A 128 -3.50 15.61 18.00
CA VAL A 128 -2.72 14.86 18.98
C VAL A 128 -1.26 15.27 18.83
N VAL A 129 -0.79 16.12 19.73
CA VAL A 129 0.64 16.32 19.98
C VAL A 129 1.10 15.18 20.87
N HIS A 130 2.02 14.35 20.36
CA HIS A 130 2.73 13.39 21.19
C HIS A 130 3.63 14.14 22.18
N SER A 131 3.22 14.21 23.44
CA SER A 131 4.10 14.60 24.54
C SER A 131 4.98 13.41 24.90
N CYS A 132 6.30 13.51 24.67
CA CYS A 132 7.28 12.56 25.18
C CYS A 132 7.26 12.60 26.70
N HIS A 133 7.05 11.45 27.34
CA HIS A 133 7.21 11.28 28.79
C HIS A 133 8.71 11.06 29.07
N GLN A 134 9.41 12.07 29.59
CA GLN A 134 10.68 11.86 30.29
C GLN A 134 10.34 11.42 31.71
N THR A 135 10.80 10.24 32.10
CA THR A 135 10.85 9.85 33.52
C THR A 135 12.30 10.02 33.96
N GLU A 136 12.56 11.14 34.63
CA GLU A 136 13.70 11.29 35.53
C GLU A 136 13.31 10.67 36.87
N THR A 137 14.08 9.70 37.35
CA THR A 137 14.16 9.37 38.77
C THR A 137 15.62 9.53 39.17
N SER A 138 15.91 10.62 39.88
CA SER A 138 17.13 10.78 40.68
C SER A 138 16.90 10.18 42.06
N ASP A 139 17.99 9.64 42.64
CA ASP A 139 18.11 9.03 43.98
C ASP A 139 17.51 9.87 45.13
#